data_AF-Q4CXT8-F1
#
_entry.id   AF-Q4CXT8-F1
#
_cell.length_a   1.000
_cell.length_b   1.000
_cell.length_c   1.000
_cell.angle_alpha   90.00
_cell.angle_beta   90.00
_cell.angle_gamma   90.00
#
_symmetry.space_group_name_H-M   'P 1'
#
loop_
_entity.id
_entity.type
_entity.pdbx_description
1 polymer ?
#
loop_
_entity_poly.entity_id
_entity_poly.type
_entity_poly.pdbx_seq_one_letter_code
_entity_poly.pdbx_strand_id
1 'polypeptide(L)' 'MAANFWTSLFHWTYARGYIRVPIVMAVPVLFNKYGLCLFDPAFQYWNAGHNQVDIWNRLKEKVEKMEEEEAAE' A
#
# COMPACT_ATOMS: atom_id res chain seq x y z
N MET A 1 14.38 -39.21 -4.79
CA MET A 1 14.02 -38.08 -3.90
C MET A 1 12.64 -37.62 -4.32
N ALA A 2 11.63 -37.72 -3.46
CA ALA A 2 10.27 -37.29 -3.82
C ALA A 2 10.28 -35.79 -4.11
N ALA A 3 9.71 -35.37 -5.24
CA ALA A 3 9.57 -33.95 -5.54
C ALA A 3 8.73 -33.33 -4.41
N ASN A 4 9.30 -32.38 -3.66
CA ASN A 4 8.52 -31.65 -2.69
C ASN A 4 7.56 -30.69 -3.43
N PHE A 5 6.45 -30.32 -2.79
CA PHE A 5 5.44 -29.45 -3.39
C PHE A 5 6.03 -28.23 -4.09
N TRP A 6 7.00 -27.56 -3.45
CA TRP A 6 7.67 -26.38 -4.00
C TRP A 6 8.47 -26.71 -5.26
N THR A 7 9.15 -27.85 -5.30
CA THR A 7 9.94 -28.29 -6.45
C THR A 7 9.02 -28.50 -7.65
N SER A 8 7.88 -29.16 -7.46
CA SER A 8 6.87 -29.31 -8.51
C SER A 8 6.30 -27.97 -8.96
N LEU A 9 5.90 -27.10 -8.01
CA LEU A 9 5.35 -25.78 -8.34
C LEU A 9 6.33 -24.94 -9.15
N PHE A 10 7.59 -24.82 -8.71
CA PHE A 10 8.62 -24.05 -9.41
C PHE A 10 8.92 -24.65 -10.78
N HIS A 11 8.94 -25.98 -10.92
CA HIS A 11 9.15 -26.61 -12.22
C HIS A 11 8.01 -26.28 -13.20
N TRP A 12 6.76 -26.29 -12.75
CA TRP A 12 5.62 -25.98 -13.61
C TRP A 12 5.48 -24.49 -13.96
N THR A 13 5.85 -23.60 -13.03
CA THR A 13 5.64 -22.16 -13.18
C THR A 13 6.87 -21.40 -13.70
N TYR A 14 8.08 -21.83 -13.37
CA TYR A 14 9.32 -21.13 -13.73
C TYR A 14 10.14 -21.81 -14.84
N ALA A 15 9.89 -23.08 -15.18
CA ALA A 15 10.61 -23.73 -16.29
C ALA A 15 10.16 -23.27 -17.68
N ARG A 16 8.94 -22.70 -17.79
CA ARG A 16 8.39 -22.25 -19.07
C ARG A 16 8.34 -20.74 -19.12
N GLY A 17 9.11 -20.15 -20.03
CA GLY A 17 9.24 -18.69 -20.17
C GLY A 17 7.91 -17.96 -20.31
N TYR A 18 6.97 -18.52 -21.07
CA TYR A 18 5.64 -17.93 -21.28
C TYR A 18 4.74 -17.93 -20.03
N ILE A 19 5.05 -18.74 -19.01
CA ILE A 19 4.35 -18.72 -17.71
C ILE A 19 5.10 -17.81 -16.75
N ARG A 20 6.43 -17.93 -16.72
CA ARG A 20 7.31 -17.16 -15.82
C ARG A 20 7.20 -15.66 -16.05
N VAL A 21 7.24 -15.21 -17.31
CA VAL A 21 7.28 -13.77 -17.62
C VAL A 21 6.02 -13.05 -17.12
N PRO A 22 4.79 -13.51 -17.38
CA PRO A 22 3.59 -12.93 -16.79
C PRO A 22 3.60 -12.91 -15.26
N ILE A 23 4.05 -13.99 -14.60
CA ILE A 23 4.11 -14.03 -13.13
C ILE A 23 5.06 -12.97 -12.59
N VAL A 24 6.27 -12.88 -13.16
CA VAL A 24 7.29 -11.92 -12.73
C VAL A 24 6.84 -10.48 -12.97
N MET A 25 6.02 -10.22 -13.99
CA MET A 25 5.45 -8.90 -14.25
C MET A 25 4.25 -8.59 -13.35
N ALA A 26 3.40 -9.58 -13.06
CA ALA A 26 2.20 -9.39 -12.26
C ALA A 26 2.49 -9.22 -10.77
N VAL A 27 3.46 -9.95 -10.22
CA VAL A 27 3.78 -9.91 -8.79
C VAL A 27 4.12 -8.50 -8.30
N PRO A 28 5.02 -7.71 -8.93
CA PRO A 28 5.30 -6.34 -8.53
C PRO A 28 4.07 -5.44 -8.64
N VAL A 29 3.26 -5.58 -9.69
CA VAL A 29 2.05 -4.76 -9.89
C VAL A 29 1.03 -5.02 -8.80
N LEU A 30 0.78 -6.29 -8.49
CA LEU A 30 -0.15 -6.68 -7.42
C LEU A 30 0.40 -6.31 -6.05
N PHE A 31 1.70 -6.47 -5.80
CA PHE A 31 2.32 -6.07 -4.55
C PHE A 31 2.27 -4.55 -4.34
N ASN A 32 2.54 -3.77 -5.38
CA ASN A 32 2.50 -2.31 -5.31
C ASN A 32 1.05 -1.83 -5.11
N LYS A 33 0.07 -2.46 -5.78
CA LYS A 33 -1.35 -2.09 -5.67
C LYS A 33 -1.99 -2.52 -4.35
N TYR A 34 -1.72 -3.74 -3.88
CA TYR A 34 -2.43 -4.33 -2.74
C TYR A 34 -1.54 -4.55 -1.53
N GLY A 35 -0.29 -4.96 -1.75
CA GLY A 35 0.67 -5.17 -0.68
C GLY A 35 0.95 -3.88 0.08
N LEU A 36 1.21 -2.77 -0.62
CA LEU A 36 1.45 -1.49 0.05
C LEU A 36 0.23 -0.98 0.82
N CYS A 37 -0.99 -1.17 0.31
CA CYS A 37 -2.21 -0.79 1.02
C CYS A 37 -2.41 -1.54 2.34
N LEU A 38 -1.87 -2.75 2.48
CA LEU A 38 -1.92 -3.48 3.76
C LEU A 38 -0.98 -2.88 4.82
N PHE A 39 0.10 -2.23 4.40
CA PHE A 39 1.04 -1.58 5.31
C PHE A 39 0.66 -0.15 5.63
N ASP A 40 -0.19 0.49 4.82
CA ASP A 40 -0.58 1.89 5.01
C ASP A 40 -1.22 2.15 6.40
N PRO A 41 -2.14 1.32 6.92
CA PRO A 41 -2.67 1.52 8.28
C PRO A 41 -1.60 1.40 9.37
N ALA A 42 -0.66 0.46 9.24
CA ALA A 42 0.44 0.31 10.18
C ALA A 42 1.39 1.51 10.12
N PHE A 43 1.65 2.01 8.91
CA PHE A 43 2.48 3.19 8.69
C PHE A 43 1.82 4.47 9.20
N GLN A 44 0.51 4.64 9.01
CA GLN A 44 -0.27 5.75 9.54
C GLN A 44 -0.31 5.71 11.06
N TYR A 45 -0.50 4.52 11.65
CA TYR A 45 -0.45 4.32 13.10
C TYR A 45 0.94 4.67 13.67
N TRP A 46 2.01 4.21 13.03
CA TRP A 46 3.38 4.53 13.44
C TRP A 46 3.64 6.05 13.38
N ASN A 47 3.15 6.72 12.35
CA ASN A 47 3.34 8.16 12.12
C ASN A 47 2.17 9.02 12.62
N ALA A 48 1.43 8.54 13.62
CA ALA A 48 0.34 9.32 14.20
C ALA A 48 0.83 10.71 14.64
N GLY A 49 0.10 11.75 14.27
CA GLY A 49 0.44 13.16 14.49
C GLY A 49 1.36 13.78 13.41
N HIS A 50 1.96 12.97 12.54
CA HIS A 50 2.89 13.42 11.49
C HIS A 50 2.55 12.91 10.09
N ASN A 51 1.55 12.05 9.94
CA ASN A 51 1.11 11.62 8.63
C ASN A 51 0.37 12.75 7.88
N GLN A 52 0.25 12.62 6.55
CA GLN A 52 -0.38 13.65 5.72
C GLN A 52 -1.84 13.91 6.11
N VAL A 53 -2.57 12.87 6.53
CA VAL A 53 -3.98 12.98 6.93
C VAL A 53 -4.11 13.84 8.19
N ASP A 54 -3.23 13.67 9.17
CA ASP A 54 -3.22 14.46 10.40
C ASP A 54 -2.80 15.92 10.15
N ILE A 55 -1.87 16.15 9.23
CA ILE A 55 -1.52 17.51 8.79
C ILE A 55 -2.72 18.16 8.10
N TRP A 56 -3.40 17.44 7.21
CA TRP A 56 -4.59 17.93 6.52
C TRP A 56 -5.72 18.25 7.48
N ASN A 57 -6.01 17.35 8.43
CA ASN A 57 -7.06 17.56 9.43
C ASN A 57 -6.78 18.82 10.27
N ARG A 58 -5.53 19.03 10.71
CA ARG A 58 -5.14 20.25 11.44
C ARG A 58 -5.25 21.52 10.60
N LEU A 59 -4.93 21.44 9.31
CA LEU A 59 -5.11 22.58 8.40
C LEU A 59 -6.60 22.88 8.22
N LYS A 60 -7.43 21.86 8.07
CA LYS A 60 -8.87 22.00 7.94
C LYS A 60 -9.50 22.64 9.18
N GLU A 61 -9.15 22.18 10.38
CA GLU A 61 -9.60 22.80 11.64
C GLU A 61 -9.18 24.27 11.78
N LYS A 62 -7.99 24.62 11.28
CA LYS A 62 -7.52 26.03 11.27
C LYS A 62 -8.34 26.89 10.31
N VAL A 63 -8.65 26.36 9.13
CA VAL A 63 -9.49 27.08 8.14
C VAL A 63 -10.89 27.28 8.69
N GLU A 64 -11.51 26.24 9.27
CA GLU A 64 -12.84 26.36 9.88
C GLU A 64 -12.86 27.42 10.99
N LYS A 65 -11.83 27.49 11.84
CA LYS A 65 -11.72 28.56 12.86
C LYS A 65 -11.59 29.96 12.25
N MET A 66 -10.81 30.13 11.19
CA MET A 66 -10.67 31.43 10.53
C MET A 66 -12.00 31.88 9.90
N GLU A 67 -12.75 30.96 9.30
CA GLU A 67 -14.08 31.26 8.74
C GLU A 67 -15.09 31.64 9.83
N GLU A 68 -15.05 30.98 11.00
CA GLU A 68 -15.88 31.35 12.16
C GLU A 68 -15.53 32.76 12.70
N GLU A 69 -14.24 33.10 12.75
CA GLU A 69 -13.76 34.42 13.19
C GLU A 69 -14.17 35.51 12.18
N GLU A 70 -14.01 35.27 10.87
CA GLU A 70 -14.44 36.20 9.82
C GLU A 70 -15.96 36.40 9.77
N ALA A 71 -16.74 35.37 10.14
CA ALA A 71 -18.20 35.49 10.21
C ALA A 71 -18.70 36.22 11.48
N ALA A 72 -17.84 36.38 12.49
CA ALA A 72 -18.16 37.06 13.74
C ALA A 72 -17.79 38.56 13.73
N GLU A 73 -17.03 39.02 12.73
CA GLU A 73 -16.73 40.43 12.45
C GLU A 73 -17.77 41.09 11.54
#